data_AF-A0A9X5U4H3-F1
#
_entry.id   AF-A0A9X5U4H3-F1
#
_cell.length_a   1.000
_cell.length_b   1.000
_cell.length_c   1.000
_cell.angle_alpha   90.00
_cell.angle_beta   90.00
_cell.angle_gamma   90.00
#
_symmetry.space_group_name_H-M   'P 1'
#
loop_
_entity.id
_entity.type
_entity.pdbx_description
1 polymer ?
#
loop_
_entity_poly.entity_id
_entity_poly.type
_entity_poly.pdbx_seq_one_letter_code
_entity_poly.pdbx_strand_id
1 'polypeptide(L)'
;MKKFNVKVLSMAVAAAVVSGAAAAEEVNFAQAVTEKNQGKAAFFTVFGEGTTFDKDTGKLTFKKDSDALLLKTLELEQTINGFASGSNFITTDANGKKTVRKATNEDIEADSLKGVGLAGGLTAVNARVDDLLDDTEAALDEQDKTIEELKTAITTNGTRIAEVATGVNDLNKSVADMGKDISDQFDEIGEEVTAVNTRVDSLAQDTADAKAAAKAAEDKVTALSANVDSKVTEAKDAAKAAEDKVTALSANIDSKVKEAKDAAANAVDAASKIDAVAEKADKANKAVDELAERAALSIAENAQQIDGFKEGDEIVVTDADGVKSVKKATKEDVEQDEFGGLGLKEVVAQHDQSFADLTAETERAKKAAEQAAFAAIENAQELNGFKEKDEIIVTDDNGVKSVKTATEEDVKADEFKGLGLKEAVKDTHKAAAQATLAAIENAQELNGFQEGDQIVVTKDDGSKVIRTATKEDVENADFEGMGLKEVVAAHDETLDGLNKAVTENSEALVKTAAVVNDISADVNANKAAIETKADKTDFEELAKYTADMGKKVNDIGDEVTSLSDATTTAVARIDEDIVNLKKAGLTAADALEANRQDIDANKAAIGTKADKADFEELAKY
;
A
#
# COMPACT_ATOMS: atom_id res chain seq x y z
N MET A 1 -25.02 -14.35 -71.86
CA MET A 1 -25.17 -13.57 -73.11
C MET A 1 -25.92 -14.40 -74.14
N LYS A 2 -27.08 -13.90 -74.57
CA LYS A 2 -27.90 -14.45 -75.66
C LYS A 2 -27.10 -14.43 -76.98
N LYS A 3 -27.34 -15.45 -77.80
CA LYS A 3 -26.88 -15.53 -79.20
C LYS A 3 -27.34 -14.29 -79.98
N PHE A 4 -26.40 -13.59 -80.59
CA PHE A 4 -26.71 -12.65 -81.67
C PHE A 4 -26.65 -13.42 -83.00
N ASN A 5 -27.82 -13.53 -83.62
CA ASN A 5 -28.03 -14.09 -84.94
C ASN A 5 -27.83 -12.96 -85.96
N VAL A 6 -26.66 -12.90 -86.60
CA VAL A 6 -26.34 -11.88 -87.61
C VAL A 6 -26.91 -12.31 -88.95
N LYS A 7 -28.23 -12.10 -89.10
CA LYS A 7 -28.93 -12.14 -90.38
C LYS A 7 -29.69 -10.85 -90.62
N VAL A 8 -29.08 -9.69 -90.34
CA VAL A 8 -29.58 -8.36 -90.74
C VAL A 8 -28.40 -7.41 -90.98
N LEU A 9 -27.67 -7.57 -92.09
CA LEU A 9 -26.88 -6.46 -92.67
C LEU A 9 -26.61 -6.57 -94.18
N SER A 10 -27.49 -7.18 -94.98
CA SER A 10 -27.35 -7.07 -96.45
C SER A 10 -28.64 -7.13 -97.27
N MET A 11 -29.80 -6.93 -96.65
CA MET A 11 -31.02 -6.52 -97.37
C MET A 11 -31.12 -4.98 -97.51
N ALA A 12 -30.04 -4.36 -98.00
CA ALA A 12 -30.05 -2.98 -98.43
C ALA A 12 -29.03 -2.79 -99.56
N VAL A 13 -29.34 -3.28 -100.76
CA VAL A 13 -29.24 -2.55 -102.04
C VAL A 13 -30.05 -3.37 -103.05
N ALA A 14 -31.34 -3.04 -103.17
CA ALA A 14 -32.12 -3.31 -104.35
C ALA A 14 -32.26 -1.98 -105.11
N ALA A 15 -31.48 -1.79 -106.18
CA ALA A 15 -31.81 -1.01 -107.37
C ALA A 15 -30.61 -0.99 -108.34
N ALA A 16 -30.65 -1.83 -109.38
CA ALA A 16 -30.52 -1.41 -110.80
C ALA A 16 -30.12 -2.58 -111.75
N VAL A 17 -31.10 -2.99 -112.56
CA VAL A 17 -31.01 -3.39 -114.00
C VAL A 17 -30.32 -4.74 -114.32
N VAL A 18 -31.07 -5.84 -114.50
CA VAL A 18 -31.72 -6.37 -115.74
C VAL A 18 -30.75 -6.85 -116.84
N SER A 19 -30.70 -8.16 -117.05
CA SER A 19 -31.03 -8.90 -118.30
C SER A 19 -30.46 -10.35 -118.22
N GLY A 20 -31.32 -11.38 -118.18
CA GLY A 20 -31.52 -12.39 -119.27
C GLY A 20 -30.47 -13.52 -119.21
N ALA A 21 -30.74 -14.82 -119.29
CA ALA A 21 -31.92 -15.61 -119.64
C ALA A 21 -31.65 -17.10 -119.31
N ALA A 22 -32.74 -17.88 -119.35
CA ALA A 22 -32.83 -19.32 -119.68
C ALA A 22 -32.40 -20.39 -118.65
N ALA A 23 -33.39 -21.23 -118.37
CA ALA A 23 -33.36 -22.44 -117.55
C ALA A 23 -32.53 -23.58 -118.19
N ALA A 24 -32.05 -24.49 -117.34
CA ALA A 24 -31.77 -25.86 -117.74
C ALA A 24 -32.08 -26.83 -116.57
N GLU A 25 -32.63 -27.96 -116.98
CA GLU A 25 -33.24 -29.08 -116.28
C GLU A 25 -32.22 -29.91 -115.47
N GLU A 26 -32.51 -30.24 -114.20
CA GLU A 26 -31.63 -31.08 -113.36
C GLU A 26 -31.97 -32.58 -113.52
N VAL A 27 -30.95 -33.38 -113.88
CA VAL A 27 -31.04 -34.85 -113.97
C VAL A 27 -30.15 -35.51 -112.91
N ASN A 28 -30.61 -36.62 -112.33
CA ASN A 28 -29.97 -37.34 -111.21
C ASN A 28 -28.55 -37.87 -111.55
N PHE A 29 -27.56 -37.48 -110.73
CA PHE A 29 -26.13 -37.78 -110.87
C PHE A 29 -25.79 -39.26 -111.00
N ALA A 30 -26.57 -40.17 -110.39
CA ALA A 30 -26.33 -41.61 -110.46
C ALA A 30 -26.60 -42.21 -111.85
N GLN A 31 -27.42 -41.57 -112.68
CA GLN A 31 -27.72 -42.03 -114.04
C GLN A 31 -26.73 -41.52 -115.11
N ALA A 32 -25.87 -40.56 -114.77
CA ALA A 32 -24.92 -39.95 -115.71
C ALA A 32 -23.55 -40.66 -115.79
N VAL A 33 -23.24 -41.58 -114.87
CA VAL A 33 -21.90 -42.21 -114.76
C VAL A 33 -21.92 -43.68 -115.20
N THR A 34 -21.47 -43.96 -116.42
CA THR A 34 -21.22 -45.33 -116.93
C THR A 34 -19.90 -45.94 -116.39
N GLU A 35 -19.75 -47.27 -116.34
CA GLU A 35 -18.52 -47.98 -115.87
C GLU A 35 -17.20 -47.43 -116.44
N LYS A 36 -17.21 -46.96 -117.69
CA LYS A 36 -16.05 -46.34 -118.35
C LYS A 36 -15.57 -45.03 -117.70
N ASN A 37 -16.40 -44.39 -116.87
CA ASN A 37 -16.16 -43.09 -116.24
C ASN A 37 -16.19 -43.14 -114.69
N GLN A 38 -16.44 -44.30 -114.06
CA GLN A 38 -16.48 -44.41 -112.59
C GLN A 38 -15.16 -44.05 -111.92
N GLY A 39 -14.02 -44.48 -112.48
CA GLY A 39 -12.69 -44.11 -111.97
C GLY A 39 -12.38 -42.61 -112.13
N LYS A 40 -12.91 -41.96 -113.17
CA LYS A 40 -12.79 -40.50 -113.38
C LYS A 40 -13.72 -39.73 -112.45
N ALA A 41 -14.95 -40.20 -112.27
CA ALA A 41 -15.91 -39.63 -111.34
C ALA A 41 -15.38 -39.70 -109.91
N ALA A 42 -14.92 -40.87 -109.43
CA ALA A 42 -14.32 -41.03 -108.10
C ALA A 42 -13.05 -40.15 -107.91
N PHE A 43 -12.22 -40.03 -108.94
CA PHE A 43 -11.06 -39.12 -108.92
C PHE A 43 -11.49 -37.64 -108.82
N PHE A 44 -12.52 -37.22 -109.55
CA PHE A 44 -13.06 -35.86 -109.49
C PHE A 44 -13.85 -35.56 -108.21
N THR A 45 -14.47 -36.54 -107.55
CA THR A 45 -15.13 -36.30 -106.25
C THR A 45 -14.12 -36.09 -105.12
N VAL A 46 -12.95 -36.74 -105.20
CA VAL A 46 -11.88 -36.60 -104.19
C VAL A 46 -11.00 -35.37 -104.46
N PHE A 47 -10.71 -35.05 -105.73
CA PHE A 47 -9.75 -34.00 -106.10
C PHE A 47 -10.37 -32.78 -106.80
N GLY A 48 -11.67 -32.80 -107.09
CA GLY A 48 -12.38 -31.76 -107.82
C GLY A 48 -12.28 -31.93 -109.34
N GLU A 49 -13.38 -31.63 -110.05
CA GLU A 49 -13.45 -31.62 -111.51
C GLU A 49 -12.43 -30.62 -112.08
N GLY A 50 -11.51 -31.03 -112.97
CA GLY A 50 -10.46 -30.16 -113.56
C GLY A 50 -9.04 -30.33 -113.00
N THR A 51 -8.83 -31.30 -112.11
CA THR A 51 -7.48 -31.76 -111.73
C THR A 51 -6.78 -32.43 -112.91
N THR A 52 -5.57 -31.99 -113.24
CA THR A 52 -4.76 -32.49 -114.36
C THR A 52 -3.44 -33.07 -113.84
N PHE A 53 -2.97 -34.17 -114.45
CA PHE A 53 -1.68 -34.79 -114.14
C PHE A 53 -0.77 -34.67 -115.37
N ASP A 54 0.33 -33.95 -115.21
CA ASP A 54 1.36 -33.81 -116.22
C ASP A 54 2.26 -35.06 -116.17
N LYS A 55 2.29 -35.82 -117.27
CA LYS A 55 3.01 -37.09 -117.36
C LYS A 55 4.52 -36.93 -117.58
N ASP A 56 4.96 -35.78 -118.08
CA ASP A 56 6.37 -35.53 -118.41
C ASP A 56 7.11 -35.00 -117.18
N THR A 57 6.40 -34.28 -116.29
CA THR A 57 6.95 -33.74 -115.04
C THR A 57 6.50 -34.49 -113.78
N GLY A 58 5.51 -35.38 -113.90
CA GLY A 58 4.91 -36.11 -112.77
C GLY A 58 4.09 -35.22 -111.82
N LYS A 59 3.65 -34.04 -112.27
CA LYS A 59 3.02 -33.01 -111.43
C LYS A 59 1.49 -33.03 -111.52
N LEU A 60 0.81 -33.02 -110.38
CA LEU A 60 -0.64 -32.80 -110.28
C LEU A 60 -0.93 -31.29 -110.21
N THR A 61 -1.95 -30.83 -110.95
CA THR A 61 -2.46 -29.46 -110.94
C THR A 61 -3.95 -29.51 -110.64
N PHE A 62 -4.37 -29.03 -109.47
CA PHE A 62 -5.76 -29.04 -109.02
C PHE A 62 -6.53 -27.82 -109.58
N LYS A 63 -7.87 -27.91 -109.67
CA LYS A 63 -8.69 -26.75 -110.07
C LYS A 63 -8.81 -25.79 -108.88
N LYS A 64 -8.95 -24.50 -109.19
CA LYS A 64 -8.95 -23.33 -108.30
C LYS A 64 -9.70 -23.48 -106.94
N ASP A 65 -10.68 -24.38 -106.86
CA ASP A 65 -11.52 -24.58 -105.68
C ASP A 65 -11.00 -25.69 -104.72
N SER A 66 -10.24 -26.70 -105.19
CA SER A 66 -9.63 -27.72 -104.31
C SER A 66 -8.27 -27.28 -103.73
N ASP A 67 -7.51 -26.45 -104.46
CA ASP A 67 -6.35 -25.73 -103.91
C ASP A 67 -6.76 -24.78 -102.76
N ALA A 68 -7.93 -24.15 -102.88
CA ALA A 68 -8.47 -23.25 -101.85
C ALA A 68 -8.83 -24.00 -100.56
N LEU A 69 -9.38 -25.22 -100.68
CA LEU A 69 -9.71 -26.07 -99.52
C LEU A 69 -8.44 -26.59 -98.82
N LEU A 70 -7.46 -27.07 -99.57
CA LEU A 70 -6.18 -27.54 -99.00
C LEU A 70 -5.47 -26.41 -98.25
N LEU A 71 -5.43 -25.21 -98.83
CA LEU A 71 -4.81 -24.04 -98.23
C LEU A 71 -5.56 -23.55 -96.99
N LYS A 72 -6.89 -23.70 -96.96
CA LYS A 72 -7.70 -23.41 -95.78
C LYS A 72 -7.48 -24.44 -94.66
N THR A 73 -7.34 -25.72 -95.00
CA THR A 73 -7.03 -26.77 -94.04
C THR A 73 -5.65 -26.56 -93.41
N LEU A 74 -4.64 -26.22 -94.21
CA LEU A 74 -3.29 -25.93 -93.70
C LEU A 74 -3.26 -24.68 -92.81
N GLU A 75 -4.04 -23.65 -93.12
CA GLU A 75 -4.19 -22.48 -92.25
C GLU A 75 -4.85 -22.83 -90.91
N LEU A 76 -5.89 -23.68 -90.94
CA LEU A 76 -6.55 -24.16 -89.73
C LEU A 76 -5.60 -25.02 -88.88
N GLU A 77 -4.83 -25.90 -89.52
CA GLU A 77 -3.82 -26.72 -88.85
C GLU A 77 -2.72 -25.85 -88.21
N GLN A 78 -2.24 -24.83 -88.92
CA GLN A 78 -1.31 -23.84 -88.38
C GLN A 78 -1.90 -23.08 -87.19
N THR A 79 -3.17 -22.68 -87.26
CA THR A 79 -3.84 -21.95 -86.18
C THR A 79 -4.05 -22.83 -84.95
N ILE A 80 -4.42 -24.10 -85.15
CA ILE A 80 -4.73 -25.03 -84.07
C ILE A 80 -3.46 -25.60 -83.44
N ASN A 81 -2.53 -26.11 -84.25
CA ASN A 81 -1.35 -26.83 -83.79
C ASN A 81 -0.08 -25.97 -83.72
N GLY A 82 -0.15 -24.74 -84.25
CA GLY A 82 0.99 -23.83 -84.28
C GLY A 82 1.91 -24.08 -85.47
N PHE A 83 3.04 -23.38 -85.47
CA PHE A 83 4.06 -23.45 -86.50
C PHE A 83 5.41 -23.02 -85.94
N ALA A 84 6.48 -23.49 -86.58
CA ALA A 84 7.85 -23.20 -86.19
C ALA A 84 8.61 -22.56 -87.35
N SER A 85 9.74 -21.93 -87.05
CA SER A 85 10.57 -21.28 -88.06
C SER A 85 11.01 -22.32 -89.10
N GLY A 86 10.85 -22.00 -90.38
CA GLY A 86 11.10 -22.93 -91.49
C GLY A 86 9.96 -23.91 -91.82
N SER A 87 8.86 -23.93 -91.07
CA SER A 87 7.66 -24.70 -91.43
C SER A 87 6.91 -24.04 -92.60
N ASN A 88 5.99 -24.78 -93.23
CA ASN A 88 5.08 -24.17 -94.20
C ASN A 88 4.13 -23.22 -93.47
N PHE A 89 4.00 -22.01 -93.99
CA PHE A 89 3.27 -20.90 -93.37
C PHE A 89 2.32 -20.28 -94.38
N ILE A 90 1.06 -20.16 -93.99
CA ILE A 90 0.01 -19.60 -94.83
C ILE A 90 -0.05 -18.09 -94.60
N THR A 91 0.18 -17.33 -95.65
CA THR A 91 0.02 -15.87 -95.64
C THR A 91 -1.13 -15.45 -96.54
N THR A 92 -1.87 -14.44 -96.10
CA THR A 92 -2.95 -13.83 -96.87
C THR A 92 -2.49 -12.43 -97.29
N ASP A 93 -2.49 -12.15 -98.59
CA ASP A 93 -2.18 -10.82 -99.10
C ASP A 93 -3.35 -9.84 -98.94
N ALA A 94 -3.14 -8.56 -99.27
CA ALA A 94 -4.14 -7.50 -99.14
C ALA A 94 -5.41 -7.73 -99.99
N ASN A 95 -5.37 -8.62 -100.98
CA ASN A 95 -6.49 -8.96 -101.84
C ASN A 95 -7.22 -10.25 -101.38
N GLY A 96 -6.85 -10.80 -100.21
CA GLY A 96 -7.42 -12.02 -99.67
C GLY A 96 -6.89 -13.30 -100.33
N LYS A 97 -5.88 -13.21 -101.20
CA LYS A 97 -5.27 -14.38 -101.82
C LYS A 97 -4.26 -14.99 -100.86
N LYS A 98 -4.36 -16.31 -100.67
CA LYS A 98 -3.48 -17.06 -99.79
C LYS A 98 -2.31 -17.64 -100.55
N THR A 99 -1.13 -17.64 -99.93
CA THR A 99 0.09 -18.24 -100.47
C THR A 99 0.86 -18.97 -99.37
N VAL A 100 1.57 -20.03 -99.75
CA VAL A 100 2.43 -20.80 -98.85
C VAL A 100 3.87 -20.31 -99.00
N ARG A 101 4.49 -19.91 -97.89
CA ARG A 101 5.94 -19.68 -97.80
C ARG A 101 6.51 -20.34 -96.55
N LYS A 102 7.81 -20.16 -96.27
CA LYS A 102 8.39 -20.59 -94.99
C LYS A 102 8.13 -19.57 -93.90
N ALA A 103 7.76 -20.03 -92.70
CA ALA A 103 7.68 -19.19 -91.50
C ALA A 103 9.07 -18.67 -91.13
N THR A 104 9.12 -17.41 -90.71
CA THR A 104 10.30 -16.74 -90.17
C THR A 104 10.14 -16.55 -88.66
N ASN A 105 11.21 -16.13 -87.97
CA ASN A 105 11.12 -15.80 -86.55
C ASN A 105 10.23 -14.56 -86.34
N GLU A 106 10.25 -13.61 -87.28
CA GLU A 106 9.36 -12.46 -87.29
C GLU A 106 7.89 -12.87 -87.36
N ASP A 107 7.55 -13.94 -88.09
CA ASP A 107 6.18 -14.46 -88.13
C ASP A 107 5.74 -15.07 -86.80
N ILE A 108 6.65 -15.74 -86.09
CA ILE A 108 6.39 -16.27 -84.75
C ILE A 108 6.20 -15.12 -83.77
N GLU A 109 7.08 -14.12 -83.80
CA GLU A 109 6.97 -12.96 -82.91
C GLU A 109 5.71 -12.14 -83.19
N ALA A 110 5.31 -12.00 -84.45
CA ALA A 110 4.08 -11.32 -84.84
C ALA A 110 2.81 -12.13 -84.54
N ASP A 111 2.92 -13.46 -84.39
CA ASP A 111 1.79 -14.31 -84.02
C ASP A 111 1.35 -14.07 -82.57
N SER A 112 0.03 -13.99 -82.36
CA SER A 112 -0.56 -13.69 -81.05
C SER A 112 -0.25 -14.74 -79.98
N LEU A 113 0.04 -15.98 -80.39
CA LEU A 113 0.39 -17.08 -79.50
C LEU A 113 1.87 -17.47 -79.65
N LYS A 114 2.69 -16.63 -80.28
CA LYS A 114 4.12 -16.91 -80.49
C LYS A 114 4.36 -18.27 -81.15
N GLY A 115 3.51 -18.64 -82.11
CA GLY A 115 3.65 -19.85 -82.93
C GLY A 115 3.24 -21.16 -82.27
N VAL A 116 2.79 -21.19 -81.01
CA VAL A 116 2.40 -22.46 -80.34
C VAL A 116 1.01 -22.98 -80.74
N GLY A 117 0.20 -22.14 -81.40
CA GLY A 117 -1.17 -22.46 -81.79
C GLY A 117 -2.14 -22.56 -80.61
N LEU A 118 -3.43 -22.72 -80.92
CA LEU A 118 -4.49 -22.81 -79.92
C LEU A 118 -4.32 -24.00 -78.96
N ALA A 119 -3.86 -25.15 -79.46
CA ALA A 119 -3.65 -26.36 -78.65
C ALA A 119 -2.51 -26.15 -77.64
N GLY A 120 -1.35 -25.66 -78.08
CA GLY A 120 -0.23 -25.36 -77.20
C GLY A 120 -0.55 -24.22 -76.21
N GLY A 121 -1.25 -23.20 -76.68
CA GLY A 121 -1.73 -22.11 -75.82
C GLY A 121 -2.69 -22.59 -74.73
N LEU A 122 -3.62 -23.48 -75.06
CA LEU A 122 -4.55 -24.06 -74.09
C LEU A 122 -3.83 -24.92 -73.04
N THR A 123 -2.83 -25.72 -73.46
CA THR A 123 -2.00 -26.49 -72.52
C THR A 123 -1.25 -25.58 -71.54
N ALA A 124 -0.67 -24.48 -72.03
CA ALA A 124 0.02 -23.51 -71.18
C ALA A 124 -0.94 -22.77 -70.22
N VAL A 125 -2.16 -22.47 -70.67
CA VAL A 125 -3.20 -21.89 -69.81
C VAL A 125 -3.61 -22.88 -68.72
N ASN A 126 -3.84 -24.15 -69.04
CA ASN A 126 -4.18 -25.16 -68.04
C ASN A 126 -3.08 -25.31 -66.99
N ALA A 127 -1.81 -25.42 -67.40
CA ALA A 127 -0.69 -25.51 -66.45
C ALA A 127 -0.64 -24.30 -65.51
N ARG A 128 -0.82 -23.08 -66.03
CA ARG A 128 -0.86 -21.86 -65.20
C ARG A 128 -2.07 -21.81 -64.28
N VAL A 129 -3.19 -22.40 -64.68
CA VAL A 129 -4.39 -22.49 -63.83
C VAL A 129 -4.15 -23.49 -62.71
N ASP A 130 -3.53 -24.63 -63.00
CA ASP A 130 -3.15 -25.63 -62.00
C ASP A 130 -2.16 -25.04 -60.98
N ASP A 131 -1.08 -24.38 -61.46
CA ASP A 131 -0.11 -23.71 -60.60
C ASP A 131 -0.77 -22.63 -59.70
N LEU A 132 -1.71 -21.85 -60.26
CA LEU A 132 -2.44 -20.83 -59.49
C LEU A 132 -3.34 -21.46 -58.42
N LEU A 133 -3.90 -22.64 -58.70
CA LEU A 133 -4.75 -23.37 -57.78
C LEU A 133 -3.92 -23.86 -56.59
N ASP A 134 -2.76 -24.46 -56.87
CA ASP A 134 -1.80 -24.92 -55.86
C ASP A 134 -1.27 -23.75 -55.01
N ASP A 135 -0.87 -22.63 -55.63
CA ASP A 135 -0.41 -21.43 -54.93
C ASP A 135 -1.50 -20.84 -54.02
N THR A 136 -2.75 -20.86 -54.48
CA THR A 136 -3.89 -20.35 -53.71
C THR A 136 -4.23 -21.26 -52.53
N GLU A 137 -4.20 -22.58 -52.73
CA GLU A 137 -4.44 -23.57 -51.67
C GLU A 137 -3.37 -23.46 -50.57
N ALA A 138 -2.09 -23.38 -50.96
CA ALA A 138 -0.99 -23.20 -50.00
C ALA A 138 -1.11 -21.89 -49.20
N ALA A 139 -1.52 -20.80 -49.86
CA ALA A 139 -1.73 -19.52 -49.19
C ALA A 139 -2.92 -19.56 -48.21
N LEU A 140 -4.00 -20.27 -48.56
CA LEU A 140 -5.15 -20.47 -47.68
C LEU A 140 -4.79 -21.32 -46.46
N ASP A 141 -4.06 -22.42 -46.66
CA ASP A 141 -3.60 -23.27 -45.56
C ASP A 141 -2.73 -22.50 -44.55
N GLU A 142 -1.87 -21.60 -45.02
CA GLU A 142 -1.03 -20.78 -44.15
C GLU A 142 -1.84 -19.71 -43.39
N GLN A 143 -2.86 -19.13 -44.05
CA GLN A 143 -3.81 -18.24 -43.38
C GLN A 143 -4.60 -18.97 -42.30
N ASP A 144 -5.05 -20.20 -42.57
CA ASP A 144 -5.79 -21.01 -41.60
C ASP A 144 -4.94 -21.35 -40.37
N LYS A 145 -3.67 -21.71 -40.53
CA LYS A 145 -2.74 -21.89 -39.40
C LYS A 145 -2.62 -20.61 -38.56
N THR A 146 -2.42 -19.47 -39.22
CA THR A 146 -2.32 -18.16 -38.53
C THR A 146 -3.59 -17.84 -37.75
N ILE A 147 -4.75 -18.14 -38.32
CA ILE A 147 -6.05 -17.94 -37.66
C ILE A 147 -6.17 -18.83 -36.42
N GLU A 148 -5.74 -20.09 -36.47
CA GLU A 148 -5.78 -20.99 -35.31
C GLU A 148 -4.82 -20.58 -34.19
N GLU A 149 -3.63 -20.09 -34.54
CA GLU A 149 -2.70 -19.49 -33.56
C GLU A 149 -3.31 -18.26 -32.88
N LEU A 150 -3.93 -17.37 -33.66
CA LEU A 150 -4.61 -16.18 -33.12
C LEU A 150 -5.80 -16.56 -32.23
N LYS A 151 -6.62 -17.54 -32.62
CA LYS A 151 -7.73 -18.05 -31.78
C LYS A 151 -7.23 -18.57 -30.43
N THR A 152 -6.14 -19.32 -30.46
CA THR A 152 -5.50 -19.84 -29.24
C THR A 152 -5.03 -18.69 -28.35
N ALA A 153 -4.31 -17.71 -28.92
CA ALA A 153 -3.83 -16.53 -28.19
C ALA A 153 -4.97 -15.69 -27.60
N ILE A 154 -6.05 -15.46 -28.37
CA ILE A 154 -7.24 -14.75 -27.90
C ILE A 154 -7.88 -15.48 -26.72
N THR A 155 -7.99 -16.81 -26.80
CA THR A 155 -8.57 -17.63 -25.72
C THR A 155 -7.72 -17.56 -24.46
N THR A 156 -6.40 -17.71 -24.59
CA THR A 156 -5.47 -17.59 -23.46
C THR A 156 -5.54 -16.20 -22.81
N ASN A 157 -5.58 -15.15 -23.62
CA ASN A 157 -5.70 -13.79 -23.11
C ASN A 157 -7.05 -13.55 -22.42
N GLY A 158 -8.13 -14.12 -22.94
CA GLY A 158 -9.45 -14.10 -22.30
C GLY A 158 -9.42 -14.71 -20.90
N THR A 159 -8.77 -15.86 -20.72
CA THR A 159 -8.59 -16.49 -19.41
C THR A 159 -7.79 -15.60 -18.46
N ARG A 160 -6.65 -15.05 -18.92
CA ARG A 160 -5.81 -14.16 -18.11
C ARG A 160 -6.56 -12.89 -17.69
N ILE A 161 -7.37 -12.32 -18.57
CA ILE A 161 -8.22 -11.16 -18.25
C ILE A 161 -9.24 -11.50 -17.15
N ALA A 162 -9.85 -12.69 -17.20
CA ALA A 162 -10.79 -13.14 -16.17
C ALA A 162 -10.12 -13.35 -14.79
N GLU A 163 -8.90 -13.90 -14.78
CA GLU A 163 -8.09 -14.02 -13.56
C GLU A 163 -7.73 -12.65 -12.99
N VAL A 164 -7.27 -11.73 -13.83
CA VAL A 164 -6.98 -10.34 -13.41
C VAL A 164 -8.23 -9.65 -12.87
N ALA A 165 -9.39 -9.81 -13.52
CA ALA A 165 -10.65 -9.23 -13.05
C ALA A 165 -11.05 -9.77 -11.66
N THR A 166 -10.82 -11.06 -11.42
CA THR A 166 -11.05 -11.69 -10.10
C THR A 166 -10.10 -11.11 -9.05
N GLY A 167 -8.80 -11.04 -9.35
CA GLY A 167 -7.80 -10.47 -8.45
C GLY A 167 -8.07 -8.99 -8.11
N VAL A 168 -8.49 -8.19 -9.09
CA VAL A 168 -8.90 -6.79 -8.86
C VAL A 168 -10.11 -6.70 -7.93
N ASN A 169 -11.10 -7.58 -8.09
CA ASN A 169 -12.28 -7.57 -7.23
C ASN A 169 -11.96 -7.96 -5.78
N ASP A 170 -11.06 -8.91 -5.58
CA ASP A 170 -10.62 -9.30 -4.23
C ASP A 170 -9.75 -8.23 -3.59
N LEU A 171 -8.87 -7.58 -4.36
CA LEU A 171 -8.14 -6.39 -3.92
C LEU A 171 -9.10 -5.28 -3.49
N ASN A 172 -10.17 -5.04 -4.25
CA ASN A 172 -11.15 -4.00 -3.93
C ASN A 172 -11.91 -4.28 -2.63
N LYS A 173 -12.21 -5.56 -2.32
CA LYS A 173 -12.78 -5.96 -1.02
C LYS A 173 -11.78 -5.71 0.12
N SER A 174 -10.53 -6.15 -0.06
CA SER A 174 -9.49 -5.94 0.95
C SER A 174 -9.26 -4.46 1.24
N VAL A 175 -9.28 -3.60 0.22
CA VAL A 175 -9.18 -2.14 0.39
C VAL A 175 -10.40 -1.58 1.13
N ALA A 176 -11.61 -2.08 0.86
CA ALA A 176 -12.80 -1.67 1.59
C ALA A 176 -12.75 -2.09 3.07
N ASP A 177 -12.30 -3.31 3.35
CA ASP A 177 -12.14 -3.82 4.72
C ASP A 177 -11.07 -3.02 5.47
N MET A 178 -9.90 -2.77 4.87
CA MET A 178 -8.88 -1.89 5.46
C MET A 178 -9.41 -0.47 5.71
N GLY A 179 -10.20 0.08 4.78
CA GLY A 179 -10.82 1.39 4.95
C GLY A 179 -11.79 1.44 6.14
N LYS A 180 -12.52 0.35 6.38
CA LYS A 180 -13.40 0.21 7.54
C LYS A 180 -12.58 0.10 8.84
N ASP A 181 -11.55 -0.75 8.86
CA ASP A 181 -10.70 -0.93 10.03
C ASP A 181 -10.00 0.38 10.44
N ILE A 182 -9.48 1.13 9.47
CA ILE A 182 -8.89 2.46 9.70
C ILE A 182 -9.94 3.42 10.27
N SER A 183 -11.17 3.42 9.73
CA SER A 183 -12.25 4.28 10.23
C SER A 183 -12.59 3.97 11.69
N ASP A 184 -12.75 2.68 12.02
CA ASP A 184 -13.07 2.24 13.38
C ASP A 184 -11.94 2.64 14.36
N GLN A 185 -10.68 2.50 13.95
CA GLN A 185 -9.52 2.96 14.74
C GLN A 185 -9.51 4.48 14.94
N PHE A 186 -9.87 5.27 13.92
CA PHE A 186 -9.96 6.73 14.05
C PHE A 186 -11.07 7.15 15.01
N ASP A 187 -12.20 6.45 15.02
CA ASP A 187 -13.29 6.71 15.96
C ASP A 187 -12.83 6.41 17.40
N GLU A 188 -12.17 5.26 17.63
CA GLU A 188 -11.64 4.88 18.94
C GLU A 188 -10.57 5.86 19.44
N ILE A 189 -9.62 6.26 18.59
CA ILE A 189 -8.64 7.30 18.89
C ILE A 189 -9.34 8.64 19.20
N GLY A 190 -10.39 8.99 18.47
CA GLY A 190 -11.18 10.19 18.71
C GLY A 190 -11.82 10.22 20.10
N GLU A 191 -12.35 9.08 20.55
CA GLU A 191 -12.88 8.92 21.91
C GLU A 191 -11.77 9.05 22.97
N GLU A 192 -10.63 8.39 22.77
CA GLU A 192 -9.50 8.49 23.69
C GLU A 192 -8.94 9.91 23.80
N VAL A 193 -8.77 10.61 22.67
CA VAL A 193 -8.32 12.01 22.65
C VAL A 193 -9.30 12.89 23.42
N THR A 194 -10.60 12.68 23.25
CA THR A 194 -11.64 13.42 23.99
C THR A 194 -11.54 13.16 25.49
N ALA A 195 -11.32 11.90 25.90
CA ALA A 195 -11.13 11.53 27.29
C ALA A 195 -9.86 12.13 27.89
N VAL A 196 -8.75 12.12 27.15
CA VAL A 196 -7.49 12.75 27.55
C VAL A 196 -7.68 14.25 27.72
N ASN A 197 -8.36 14.92 26.77
CA ASN A 197 -8.59 16.35 26.85
C ASN A 197 -9.42 16.73 28.10
N THR A 198 -10.43 15.92 28.42
CA THR A 198 -11.23 16.08 29.64
C THR A 198 -10.38 15.92 30.91
N ARG A 199 -9.45 14.96 30.93
CA ARG A 199 -8.51 14.78 32.06
C ARG A 199 -7.53 15.94 32.17
N VAL A 200 -7.05 16.48 31.05
CA VAL A 200 -6.17 17.65 31.03
C VAL A 200 -6.90 18.88 31.59
N ASP A 201 -8.16 19.09 31.21
CA ASP A 201 -8.99 20.17 31.76
C ASP A 201 -9.18 20.02 33.28
N SER A 202 -9.43 18.80 33.77
CA SER A 202 -9.51 18.51 35.21
C SER A 202 -8.19 18.80 35.93
N LEU A 203 -7.05 18.37 35.37
CA LEU A 203 -5.73 18.63 35.96
C LEU A 203 -5.39 20.12 35.97
N ALA A 204 -5.79 20.87 34.95
CA ALA A 204 -5.64 22.32 34.93
C ALA A 204 -6.44 22.98 36.06
N GLN A 205 -7.66 22.50 36.32
CA GLN A 205 -8.48 22.95 37.44
C GLN A 205 -7.85 22.59 38.79
N ASP A 206 -7.42 21.34 38.98
CA ASP A 206 -6.74 20.89 40.20
C ASP A 206 -5.49 21.73 40.49
N THR A 207 -4.74 22.08 39.44
CA THR A 207 -3.55 22.94 39.54
C THR A 207 -3.92 24.36 39.98
N ALA A 208 -5.01 24.92 39.45
CA ALA A 208 -5.51 26.23 39.84
C ALA A 208 -5.96 26.24 41.31
N ASP A 209 -6.68 25.20 41.74
CA ASP A 209 -7.16 25.04 43.11
C ASP A 209 -5.99 24.88 44.10
N ALA A 210 -4.99 24.06 43.75
CA ALA A 210 -3.76 23.92 44.53
C ALA A 210 -3.00 25.24 44.67
N LYS A 211 -2.92 26.03 43.60
CA LYS A 211 -2.29 27.37 43.62
C LYS A 211 -3.04 28.34 44.55
N ALA A 212 -4.38 28.31 44.52
CA ALA A 212 -5.21 29.12 45.41
C ALA A 212 -5.01 28.72 46.88
N ALA A 213 -4.97 27.41 47.16
CA ALA A 213 -4.71 26.90 48.51
C ALA A 213 -3.31 27.29 49.02
N ALA A 214 -2.28 27.20 48.17
CA ALA A 214 -0.93 27.62 48.51
C ALA A 214 -0.86 29.12 48.83
N LYS A 215 -1.53 29.97 48.03
CA LYS A 215 -1.61 31.41 48.31
C LYS A 215 -2.30 31.70 49.65
N ALA A 216 -3.39 31.01 49.95
CA ALA A 216 -4.09 31.16 51.22
C ALA A 216 -3.22 30.71 52.43
N ALA A 217 -2.40 29.68 52.26
CA ALA A 217 -1.44 29.25 53.27
C ALA A 217 -0.33 30.29 53.48
N GLU A 218 0.21 30.85 52.40
CA GLU A 218 1.20 31.95 52.44
C GLU A 218 0.66 33.18 53.16
N ASP A 219 -0.59 33.56 52.89
CA ASP A 219 -1.26 34.69 53.57
C ASP A 219 -1.41 34.42 55.08
N LYS A 220 -1.76 33.18 55.46
CA LYS A 220 -1.81 32.78 56.88
C LYS A 220 -0.44 32.84 57.55
N VAL A 221 0.61 32.33 56.89
CA VAL A 221 1.99 32.39 57.41
C VAL A 221 2.41 33.86 57.60
N THR A 222 2.13 34.72 56.63
CA THR A 222 2.43 36.16 56.73
C THR A 222 1.72 36.81 57.92
N ALA A 223 0.43 36.50 58.13
CA ALA A 223 -0.32 36.99 59.28
C ALA A 223 0.22 36.46 60.61
N LEU A 224 0.62 35.19 60.67
CA LEU A 224 1.26 34.58 61.83
C LEU A 224 2.60 35.24 62.14
N SER A 225 3.45 35.48 61.14
CA SER A 225 4.72 36.21 61.30
C SER A 225 4.50 37.61 61.85
N ALA A 226 3.53 38.36 61.33
CA ALA A 226 3.22 39.69 61.86
C ALA A 226 2.77 39.65 63.33
N ASN A 227 2.00 38.63 63.71
CA ASN A 227 1.56 38.43 65.10
C ASN A 227 2.74 38.06 66.02
N VAL A 228 3.64 37.18 65.54
CA VAL A 228 4.88 36.83 66.25
C VAL A 228 5.75 38.07 66.44
N ASP A 229 5.99 38.87 65.40
CA ASP A 229 6.80 40.10 65.49
C ASP A 229 6.20 41.11 66.49
N SER A 230 4.87 41.26 66.50
CA SER A 230 4.16 42.07 67.49
C SER A 230 4.40 41.55 68.91
N LYS A 231 4.29 40.23 69.13
CA LYS A 231 4.51 39.61 70.44
C LYS A 231 5.96 39.68 70.91
N VAL A 232 6.92 39.54 69.99
CA VAL A 232 8.35 39.75 70.27
C VAL A 232 8.61 41.19 70.69
N THR A 233 7.96 42.16 70.03
CA THR A 233 8.06 43.58 70.39
C THR A 233 7.50 43.83 71.80
N GLU A 234 6.30 43.32 72.11
CA GLU A 234 5.71 43.38 73.45
C GLU A 234 6.63 42.77 74.52
N ALA A 235 7.25 41.61 74.24
CA ALA A 235 8.18 40.96 75.15
C ALA A 235 9.45 41.78 75.36
N LYS A 236 9.97 42.41 74.31
CA LYS A 236 11.15 43.28 74.37
C LYS A 236 10.88 44.54 75.20
N ASP A 237 9.71 45.15 75.03
CA ASP A 237 9.29 46.30 75.82
C ASP A 237 9.11 45.92 77.30
N ALA A 238 8.53 44.77 77.59
CA ALA A 238 8.41 44.24 78.95
C ALA A 238 9.79 43.96 79.59
N ALA A 239 10.73 43.39 78.83
CA ALA A 239 12.09 43.17 79.29
C ALA A 239 12.81 44.49 79.60
N LYS A 240 12.67 45.52 78.74
CA LYS A 240 13.23 46.85 78.99
C LYS A 240 12.65 47.48 80.25
N ALA A 241 11.34 47.38 80.45
CA ALA A 241 10.68 47.88 81.66
C ALA A 241 11.15 47.16 82.94
N ALA A 242 11.46 45.86 82.86
CA ALA A 242 12.04 45.11 83.96
C ALA A 242 13.49 45.56 84.25
N GLU A 243 14.30 45.75 83.21
CA GLU A 243 15.67 46.27 83.32
C GLU A 243 15.72 47.67 83.95
N ASP A 244 14.80 48.56 83.56
CA ASP A 244 14.69 49.90 84.13
C ASP A 244 14.29 49.85 85.61
N LYS A 245 13.40 48.92 86.01
CA LYS A 245 13.07 48.67 87.42
C LYS A 245 14.26 48.15 88.21
N VAL A 246 15.04 47.22 87.66
CA VAL A 246 16.26 46.70 88.30
C VAL A 246 17.27 47.82 88.52
N THR A 247 17.47 48.68 87.51
CA THR A 247 18.37 49.84 87.60
C THR A 247 17.90 50.82 88.69
N ALA A 248 16.60 51.10 88.77
CA ALA A 248 16.03 51.95 89.82
C ALA A 248 16.17 51.33 91.22
N LEU A 249 16.00 50.01 91.35
CA LEU A 249 16.24 49.26 92.57
C LEU A 249 17.71 49.33 92.99
N SER A 250 18.66 49.13 92.06
CA SER A 250 20.09 49.28 92.31
C SER A 250 20.45 50.69 92.80
N ALA A 251 19.91 51.73 92.16
CA ALA A 251 20.15 53.11 92.60
C ALA A 251 19.60 53.40 94.01
N ASN A 252 18.44 52.81 94.35
CA ASN A 252 17.84 52.93 95.69
C ASN A 252 18.67 52.17 96.75
N ILE A 253 19.14 50.97 96.40
CA ILE A 253 20.07 50.19 97.23
C ILE A 253 21.36 50.97 97.46
N ASP A 254 21.98 51.53 96.41
CA ASP A 254 23.21 52.32 96.54
C ASP A 254 23.01 53.57 97.42
N SER A 255 21.84 54.23 97.34
CA SER A 255 21.48 55.33 98.23
C SER A 255 21.34 54.88 99.69
N LYS A 256 20.69 53.75 99.94
CA LYS A 256 20.54 53.16 101.29
C LYS A 256 21.86 52.67 101.87
N VAL A 257 22.72 52.10 101.04
CA VAL A 257 24.10 51.70 101.43
C VAL A 257 24.91 52.95 101.78
N LYS A 258 24.74 54.06 101.06
CA LYS A 258 25.37 55.33 101.39
C LYS A 258 24.86 55.92 102.72
N GLU A 259 23.55 55.90 102.95
CA GLU A 259 22.96 56.26 104.25
C GLU A 259 23.51 55.41 105.41
N ALA A 260 23.67 54.09 105.20
CA ALA A 260 24.25 53.18 106.18
C ALA A 260 25.75 53.45 106.42
N LYS A 261 26.51 53.80 105.38
CA LYS A 261 27.91 54.24 105.48
C LYS A 261 28.05 55.54 106.26
N ASP A 262 27.15 56.50 106.04
CA ASP A 262 27.13 57.78 106.73
C ASP A 262 26.69 57.60 108.20
N ALA A 263 25.78 56.67 108.50
CA ALA A 263 25.42 56.27 109.86
C ALA A 263 26.58 55.56 110.60
N ALA A 264 27.35 54.72 109.90
CA ALA A 264 28.55 54.09 110.45
C ALA A 264 29.65 55.12 110.73
N ALA A 265 29.81 56.14 109.88
CA ALA A 265 30.75 57.24 110.12
C ALA A 265 30.36 58.07 111.37
N ASN A 266 29.07 58.25 111.64
CA ASN A 266 28.57 58.90 112.86
C ASN A 266 28.75 58.05 114.13
N ALA A 267 28.75 56.71 114.02
CA ALA A 267 29.04 55.81 115.14
C ALA A 267 30.53 55.79 115.52
N VAL A 268 31.42 56.03 114.55
CA VAL A 268 32.87 56.15 114.78
C VAL A 268 33.22 57.50 115.42
N ASP A 269 32.54 58.60 115.07
CA ASP A 269 32.72 59.92 115.72
C ASP A 269 32.21 59.94 117.19
N ALA A 270 31.20 59.11 117.50
CA ALA A 270 30.69 58.91 118.86
C ALA A 270 31.63 58.09 119.77
N ALA A 271 32.53 57.28 119.21
CA ALA A 271 33.50 56.47 119.96
C ALA A 271 34.77 57.24 120.35
N SER A 272 35.03 58.42 119.76
CA SER A 272 36.25 59.20 119.97
C SER A 272 36.18 60.32 121.04
N LYS A 273 35.13 60.35 121.88
CA LYS A 273 35.06 61.27 123.04
C LYS A 273 34.91 60.51 124.36
N ILE A 274 36.09 60.23 124.89
CA ILE A 274 36.45 59.69 126.20
C ILE A 274 35.96 60.59 127.37
N ASP A 275 35.65 59.92 128.48
CA ASP A 275 35.74 60.27 129.91
C ASP A 275 35.35 61.67 130.43
N ALA A 276 34.35 61.65 131.33
CA ALA A 276 34.36 62.46 132.54
C ALA A 276 33.45 61.85 133.65
N VAL A 277 34.11 61.43 134.73
CA VAL A 277 33.63 61.47 136.14
C VAL A 277 32.56 60.43 136.52
N ALA A 278 32.97 59.29 137.08
CA ALA A 278 33.37 59.07 138.48
C ALA A 278 32.20 59.09 139.50
N GLU A 279 32.06 57.92 140.12
CA GLU A 279 31.68 57.68 141.51
C GLU A 279 30.35 58.25 142.03
N LYS A 280 29.38 57.34 142.20
CA LYS A 280 28.77 57.16 143.52
C LYS A 280 28.08 55.80 143.67
N ALA A 281 28.22 55.26 144.87
CA ALA A 281 27.41 54.20 145.49
C ALA A 281 27.94 52.76 145.37
N ASP A 282 29.14 52.58 145.89
CA ASP A 282 29.39 51.73 147.07
C ASP A 282 28.13 51.29 147.86
N LYS A 283 27.89 49.97 147.96
CA LYS A 283 27.64 49.24 149.22
C LYS A 283 27.45 47.72 149.04
N ALA A 284 28.18 47.00 149.90
CA ALA A 284 27.98 45.62 150.39
C ALA A 284 28.42 44.47 149.45
N ASN A 285 29.61 43.86 149.60
CA ASN A 285 30.09 43.01 150.73
C ASN A 285 29.09 41.85 150.99
N LYS A 286 29.39 40.55 150.92
CA LYS A 286 30.64 39.81 151.13
C LYS A 286 30.39 38.32 150.78
N ALA A 287 31.37 37.70 150.10
CA ALA A 287 31.75 36.27 150.06
C ALA A 287 30.71 35.15 150.26
N VAL A 288 30.66 34.23 149.29
CA VAL A 288 31.06 32.80 149.38
C VAL A 288 30.38 32.07 148.22
N ASP A 289 31.14 31.58 147.22
CA ASP A 289 30.80 30.38 146.39
C ASP A 289 31.94 29.99 145.40
N GLU A 290 33.20 30.02 145.85
CA GLU A 290 34.41 29.56 145.13
C GLU A 290 34.45 28.03 144.83
N LEU A 291 33.30 27.34 144.85
CA LEU A 291 33.20 25.91 144.53
C LEU A 291 32.15 25.59 143.45
N ALA A 292 31.28 26.52 143.07
CA ALA A 292 30.33 26.33 141.95
C ALA A 292 30.93 26.73 140.59
N GLU A 293 31.93 27.62 140.59
CA GLU A 293 32.51 28.23 139.39
C GLU A 293 33.36 27.23 138.57
N ARG A 294 34.05 26.28 139.23
CA ARG A 294 34.92 25.30 138.54
C ARG A 294 34.16 24.26 137.70
N ALA A 295 32.90 23.97 138.03
CA ALA A 295 32.05 23.04 137.27
C ALA A 295 31.33 23.72 136.10
N ALA A 296 30.91 24.98 136.27
CA ALA A 296 30.30 25.78 135.20
C ALA A 296 31.29 26.07 134.06
N LEU A 297 32.57 26.32 134.39
CA LEU A 297 33.61 26.60 133.41
C LEU A 297 33.95 25.41 132.50
N SER A 298 33.85 24.16 132.99
CA SER A 298 34.07 22.98 132.12
C SER A 298 32.90 22.67 131.20
N ILE A 299 31.67 23.02 131.59
CA ILE A 299 30.49 22.86 130.73
C ILE A 299 30.47 23.93 129.63
N ALA A 300 30.86 25.16 129.96
CA ALA A 300 30.97 26.25 128.99
C ALA A 300 32.07 26.01 127.93
N GLU A 301 33.21 25.41 128.31
CA GLU A 301 34.27 25.04 127.35
C GLU A 301 33.82 23.98 126.34
N ASN A 302 33.06 22.96 126.77
CA ASN A 302 32.52 21.95 125.85
C ASN A 302 31.42 22.52 124.93
N ALA A 303 30.61 23.46 125.43
CA ALA A 303 29.62 24.14 124.60
C ALA A 303 30.29 25.00 123.51
N GLN A 304 31.39 25.70 123.85
CA GLN A 304 32.21 26.46 122.91
C GLN A 304 32.77 25.59 121.76
N GLN A 305 33.20 24.35 122.04
CA GLN A 305 33.69 23.43 121.01
C GLN A 305 32.57 22.87 120.09
N ILE A 306 31.35 22.71 120.62
CA ILE A 306 30.22 22.14 119.86
C ILE A 306 29.49 23.21 119.04
N ASP A 307 29.23 24.37 119.65
CA ASP A 307 28.40 25.44 119.09
C ASP A 307 29.23 26.57 118.45
N GLY A 308 30.55 26.56 118.62
CA GLY A 308 31.44 27.61 118.10
C GLY A 308 31.39 28.90 118.93
N PHE A 309 32.16 29.90 118.51
CA PHE A 309 32.23 31.22 119.14
C PHE A 309 32.74 32.27 118.16
N LYS A 310 32.36 33.53 118.36
CA LYS A 310 32.83 34.68 117.55
C LYS A 310 33.58 35.71 118.40
N GLU A 311 34.29 36.61 117.73
CA GLU A 311 34.99 37.74 118.38
C GLU A 311 34.00 38.54 119.25
N GLY A 312 34.33 38.72 120.52
CA GLY A 312 33.51 39.37 121.51
C GLY A 312 32.56 38.45 122.30
N ASP A 313 32.50 37.15 122.01
CA ASP A 313 31.79 36.18 122.87
C ASP A 313 32.61 35.84 124.11
N GLU A 314 31.94 35.43 125.19
CA GLU A 314 32.65 34.91 126.38
C GLU A 314 33.07 33.48 126.11
N ILE A 315 34.37 33.25 126.12
CA ILE A 315 34.99 31.95 125.90
C ILE A 315 35.73 31.51 127.15
N VAL A 316 35.77 30.19 127.34
CA VAL A 316 36.61 29.60 128.36
C VAL A 316 37.97 29.36 127.74
N VAL A 317 39.00 29.91 128.38
CA VAL A 317 40.39 29.60 128.04
C VAL A 317 41.08 28.94 129.22
N THR A 318 41.76 27.86 128.90
CA THR A 318 42.59 27.12 129.83
C THR A 318 44.03 27.63 129.70
N ASP A 319 44.59 28.13 130.79
CA ASP A 319 45.98 28.58 130.81
C ASP A 319 46.99 27.41 130.90
N ALA A 320 48.29 27.72 130.86
CA ALA A 320 49.36 26.72 130.88
C ALA A 320 49.45 25.92 132.19
N ASP A 321 48.79 26.36 133.26
CA ASP A 321 48.74 25.68 134.56
C ASP A 321 47.45 24.84 134.72
N GLY A 322 46.61 24.78 133.67
CA GLY A 322 45.36 24.01 133.64
C GLY A 322 44.20 24.69 134.38
N VAL A 323 44.29 26.00 134.65
CA VAL A 323 43.24 26.79 135.28
C VAL A 323 42.33 27.37 134.20
N LYS A 324 41.02 27.13 134.33
CA LYS A 324 40.00 27.64 133.41
C LYS A 324 39.59 29.04 133.84
N SER A 325 39.59 29.97 132.90
CA SER A 325 39.12 31.34 133.09
C SER A 325 38.22 31.76 131.93
N VAL A 326 37.31 32.70 132.17
CA VAL A 326 36.49 33.30 131.10
C VAL A 326 37.19 34.56 130.61
N LYS A 327 37.35 34.68 129.29
CA LYS A 327 37.70 35.95 128.65
C LYS A 327 36.75 36.23 127.50
N LYS A 328 36.77 37.47 127.00
CA LYS A 328 36.15 37.81 125.71
C LYS A 328 37.05 37.29 124.59
N ALA A 329 36.48 36.54 123.65
CA ALA A 329 37.17 36.05 122.47
C ALA A 329 37.70 37.23 121.67
N THR A 330 39.00 37.21 121.40
CA THR A 330 39.64 38.15 120.48
C THR A 330 39.64 37.58 119.07
N LYS A 331 40.01 38.42 118.10
CA LYS A 331 40.16 37.98 116.71
C LYS A 331 41.22 36.89 116.55
N GLU A 332 42.34 37.01 117.26
CA GLU A 332 43.34 35.94 117.35
C GLU A 332 42.76 34.63 117.91
N ASP A 333 41.82 34.67 118.85
CA ASP A 333 41.23 33.46 119.43
C ASP A 333 40.31 32.72 118.45
N VAL A 334 39.57 33.45 117.59
CA VAL A 334 38.76 32.85 116.52
C VAL A 334 39.65 32.28 115.41
N GLU A 335 40.77 32.94 115.11
CA GLU A 335 41.72 32.49 114.09
C GLU A 335 42.59 31.31 114.55
N GLN A 336 42.82 31.15 115.87
CA GLN A 336 43.55 30.01 116.45
C GLN A 336 42.66 28.79 116.75
N ASP A 337 41.35 28.93 116.67
CA ASP A 337 40.42 27.80 116.80
C ASP A 337 40.54 26.83 115.62
N GLU A 338 40.58 25.52 115.90
CA GLU A 338 40.74 24.48 114.87
C GLU A 338 39.62 24.50 113.81
N PHE A 339 38.45 25.09 114.12
CA PHE A 339 37.32 25.24 113.20
C PHE A 339 37.03 26.70 112.83
N GLY A 340 37.96 27.63 113.09
CA GLY A 340 37.81 29.05 112.78
C GLY A 340 36.62 29.72 113.47
N GLY A 341 36.23 29.21 114.65
CA GLY A 341 35.10 29.70 115.44
C GLY A 341 33.72 29.12 115.05
N LEU A 342 33.63 28.26 114.03
CA LEU A 342 32.35 27.75 113.50
C LEU A 342 31.77 26.55 114.28
N GLY A 343 32.54 25.93 115.17
CA GLY A 343 32.07 24.78 115.97
C GLY A 343 31.76 23.52 115.15
N LEU A 344 31.67 22.37 115.83
CA LEU A 344 31.46 21.07 115.17
C LEU A 344 30.08 20.95 114.47
N LYS A 345 29.04 21.65 114.94
CA LYS A 345 27.70 21.60 114.32
C LYS A 345 27.65 22.22 112.92
N GLU A 346 28.28 23.38 112.74
CA GLU A 346 28.22 24.10 111.46
C GLU A 346 29.07 23.41 110.39
N VAL A 347 30.20 22.81 110.78
CA VAL A 347 31.07 22.02 109.89
C VAL A 347 30.37 20.74 109.39
N VAL A 348 29.57 20.07 110.24
CA VAL A 348 28.79 18.88 109.83
C VAL A 348 27.67 19.25 108.85
N ALA A 349 27.01 20.40 109.02
CA ALA A 349 25.95 20.86 108.11
C ALA A 349 26.48 21.18 106.69
N GLN A 350 27.70 21.70 106.56
CA GLN A 350 28.34 21.92 105.25
C GLN A 350 28.72 20.60 104.56
N HIS A 351 29.09 19.57 105.32
CA HIS A 351 29.38 18.24 104.78
C HIS A 351 28.11 17.55 104.24
N ASP A 352 26.97 17.64 104.94
CA ASP A 352 25.70 17.03 104.49
C ASP A 352 25.19 17.64 103.17
N GLN A 353 25.36 18.95 102.98
CA GLN A 353 25.01 19.63 101.71
C GLN A 353 25.90 19.14 100.55
N SER A 354 27.19 18.93 100.81
CA SER A 354 28.17 18.43 99.83
C SER A 354 27.86 17.00 99.37
N PHE A 355 27.38 16.14 100.27
CA PHE A 355 26.95 14.77 99.94
C PHE A 355 25.64 14.72 99.12
N ALA A 356 24.71 15.65 99.36
CA ALA A 356 23.49 15.75 98.57
C ALA A 356 23.78 16.16 97.11
N ASP A 357 24.66 17.14 96.90
CA ASP A 357 25.06 17.58 95.56
C ASP A 357 25.82 16.49 94.79
N LEU A 358 26.70 15.74 95.45
CA LEU A 358 27.42 14.61 94.84
C LEU A 358 26.47 13.48 94.43
N THR A 359 25.43 13.23 95.22
CA THR A 359 24.39 12.23 94.91
C THR A 359 23.55 12.67 93.70
N ALA A 360 23.16 13.95 93.64
CA ALA A 360 22.42 14.50 92.50
C ALA A 360 23.24 14.48 91.21
N GLU A 361 24.55 14.75 91.28
CA GLU A 361 25.45 14.69 90.12
C GLU A 361 25.69 13.25 89.64
N THR A 362 25.76 12.29 90.56
CA THR A 362 25.85 10.86 90.23
C THR A 362 24.59 10.37 89.50
N GLU A 363 23.40 10.81 89.91
CA GLU A 363 22.14 10.49 89.23
C GLU A 363 22.01 11.19 87.86
N ARG A 364 22.53 12.42 87.70
CA ARG A 364 22.61 13.07 86.37
C ARG A 364 23.57 12.32 85.43
N ALA A 365 24.75 11.95 85.92
CA ALA A 365 25.72 11.18 85.14
C ALA A 365 25.17 9.81 84.72
N LYS A 366 24.41 9.13 85.61
CA LYS A 366 23.74 7.86 85.31
C LYS A 366 22.69 8.03 84.21
N LYS A 367 21.81 9.04 84.30
CA LYS A 367 20.82 9.33 83.26
C LYS A 367 21.47 9.70 81.93
N ALA A 368 22.57 10.46 81.94
CA ALA A 368 23.31 10.80 80.73
C ALA A 368 23.95 9.55 80.07
N ALA A 369 24.51 8.63 80.87
CA ALA A 369 25.05 7.37 80.38
C ALA A 369 23.96 6.45 79.78
N GLU A 370 22.78 6.42 80.39
CA GLU A 370 21.62 5.67 79.90
C GLU A 370 21.09 6.22 78.56
N GLN A 371 21.00 7.55 78.43
CA GLN A 371 20.63 8.19 77.15
C GLN A 371 21.66 7.93 76.05
N ALA A 372 22.96 7.91 76.38
CA ALA A 372 24.01 7.54 75.43
C ALA A 372 23.92 6.06 74.99
N ALA A 373 23.54 5.15 75.91
CA ALA A 373 23.31 3.75 75.59
C ALA A 373 22.10 3.57 74.66
N PHE A 374 20.98 4.27 74.92
CA PHE A 374 19.81 4.24 74.03
C PHE A 374 20.12 4.81 72.65
N ALA A 375 20.93 5.87 72.54
CA ALA A 375 21.36 6.40 71.25
C ALA A 375 22.21 5.39 70.45
N ALA A 376 23.08 4.61 71.11
CA ALA A 376 23.85 3.57 70.44
C ALA A 376 22.96 2.42 69.92
N ILE A 377 21.91 2.07 70.67
CA ILE A 377 20.94 1.04 70.29
C ILE A 377 20.05 1.52 69.14
N GLU A 378 19.57 2.75 69.17
CA GLU A 378 18.80 3.38 68.08
C GLU A 378 19.60 3.39 66.77
N ASN A 379 20.88 3.81 66.80
CA ASN A 379 21.75 3.75 65.62
C ASN A 379 21.93 2.31 65.10
N ALA A 380 21.99 1.32 66.00
CA ALA A 380 22.08 -0.09 65.61
C ALA A 380 20.77 -0.61 65.00
N GLN A 381 19.62 -0.09 65.43
CA GLN A 381 18.30 -0.38 64.85
C GLN A 381 18.18 0.23 63.45
N GLU A 382 18.58 1.48 63.24
CA GLU A 382 18.61 2.11 61.92
C GLU A 382 19.54 1.35 60.94
N LEU A 383 20.67 0.85 61.43
CA LEU A 383 21.64 0.10 60.61
C LEU A 383 21.17 -1.32 60.25
N ASN A 384 20.61 -2.07 61.20
CA ASN A 384 20.32 -3.50 61.04
C ASN A 384 18.82 -3.80 60.81
N GLY A 385 17.95 -2.82 61.02
CA GLY A 385 16.50 -3.01 61.00
C GLY A 385 15.98 -3.66 62.26
N PHE A 386 14.66 -3.80 62.32
CA PHE A 386 13.91 -4.43 63.40
C PHE A 386 12.63 -5.03 62.85
N LYS A 387 12.08 -6.02 63.53
CA LYS A 387 10.83 -6.70 63.17
C LYS A 387 9.74 -6.41 64.18
N GLU A 388 8.51 -6.72 63.82
CA GLU A 388 7.40 -6.71 64.77
C GLU A 388 7.77 -7.57 65.99
N LYS A 389 7.52 -7.04 67.18
CA LYS A 389 7.84 -7.62 68.49
C LYS A 389 9.30 -7.49 68.96
N ASP A 390 10.19 -6.90 68.17
CA ASP A 390 11.52 -6.53 68.66
C ASP A 390 11.43 -5.35 69.64
N GLU A 391 12.37 -5.27 70.58
CA GLU A 391 12.51 -4.08 71.43
C GLU A 391 13.19 -2.96 70.64
N ILE A 392 12.48 -1.85 70.48
CA ILE A 392 12.96 -0.66 69.77
C ILE A 392 13.12 0.54 70.70
N ILE A 393 14.05 1.42 70.35
CA ILE A 393 14.18 2.72 70.98
C ILE A 393 13.27 3.68 70.21
N VAL A 394 12.44 4.41 70.95
CA VAL A 394 11.68 5.53 70.41
C VAL A 394 12.03 6.80 71.15
N THR A 395 12.14 7.87 70.36
CA THR A 395 12.38 9.21 70.85
C THR A 395 11.04 9.95 70.89
N ASP A 396 10.67 10.50 72.06
CA ASP A 396 9.46 11.30 72.20
C ASP A 396 9.64 12.75 71.70
N ASP A 397 8.56 13.54 71.71
CA ASP A 397 8.57 14.95 71.25
C ASP A 397 9.51 15.86 72.07
N ASN A 398 9.94 15.43 73.26
CA ASN A 398 10.88 16.15 74.12
C ASN A 398 12.33 15.67 73.95
N GLY A 399 12.59 14.75 73.02
CA GLY A 399 13.91 14.18 72.75
C GLY A 399 14.33 13.11 73.77
N VAL A 400 13.40 12.60 74.59
CA VAL A 400 13.68 11.56 75.58
C VAL A 400 13.53 10.19 74.95
N LYS A 401 14.59 9.38 75.04
CA LYS A 401 14.61 8.02 74.50
C LYS A 401 14.02 7.02 75.49
N SER A 402 13.18 6.11 75.00
CA SER A 402 12.56 5.05 75.79
C SER A 402 12.47 3.74 75.00
N VAL A 403 12.35 2.62 75.71
CA VAL A 403 12.20 1.28 75.11
C VAL A 403 10.71 0.98 74.93
N LYS A 404 10.32 0.51 73.75
CA LYS A 404 9.00 -0.10 73.52
C LYS A 404 9.12 -1.35 72.65
N THR A 405 8.08 -2.17 72.63
CA THR A 405 7.97 -3.30 71.70
C THR A 405 7.44 -2.80 70.36
N ALA A 406 8.12 -3.13 69.26
CA ALA A 406 7.75 -2.73 67.91
C ALA A 406 6.41 -3.34 67.48
N THR A 407 5.52 -2.49 66.96
CA THR A 407 4.27 -2.89 66.33
C THR A 407 4.41 -2.98 64.81
N GLU A 408 3.42 -3.55 64.13
CA GLU A 408 3.40 -3.61 62.67
C GLU A 408 3.30 -2.21 62.03
N GLU A 409 2.70 -1.26 62.75
CA GLU A 409 2.65 0.15 62.37
C GLU A 409 4.01 0.81 62.48
N ASP A 410 4.81 0.47 63.50
CA ASP A 410 6.19 0.96 63.64
C ASP A 410 7.09 0.46 62.51
N VAL A 411 6.96 -0.82 62.13
CA VAL A 411 7.70 -1.39 60.99
C VAL A 411 7.30 -0.70 59.68
N LYS A 412 6.02 -0.33 59.49
CA LYS A 412 5.57 0.37 58.28
C LYS A 412 5.95 1.85 58.25
N ALA A 413 6.01 2.48 59.43
CA ALA A 413 6.40 3.88 59.60
C ALA A 413 7.92 4.09 59.49
N ASP A 414 8.72 3.06 59.73
CA ASP A 414 10.17 3.06 59.51
C ASP A 414 10.52 3.36 58.05
N GLU A 415 11.53 4.21 57.84
CA GLU A 415 11.96 4.67 56.51
C GLU A 415 12.40 3.50 55.61
N PHE A 416 12.96 2.43 56.19
CA PHE A 416 13.38 1.21 55.51
C PHE A 416 12.41 0.04 55.70
N LYS A 417 11.20 0.30 56.18
CA LYS A 417 10.17 -0.71 56.44
C LYS A 417 10.65 -1.84 57.36
N GLY A 418 11.52 -1.54 58.32
CA GLY A 418 12.11 -2.49 59.27
C GLY A 418 13.29 -3.33 58.73
N LEU A 419 13.70 -3.14 57.48
CA LEU A 419 14.86 -3.85 56.89
C LEU A 419 16.20 -3.26 57.32
N GLY A 420 16.21 -1.97 57.69
CA GLY A 420 17.40 -1.21 58.02
C GLY A 420 18.28 -0.88 56.80
N LEU A 421 19.25 0.00 57.03
CA LEU A 421 20.09 0.53 55.97
C LEU A 421 20.91 -0.55 55.24
N LYS A 422 21.37 -1.61 55.94
CA LYS A 422 22.18 -2.68 55.34
C LYS A 422 21.45 -3.47 54.26
N GLU A 423 20.21 -3.87 54.51
CA GLU A 423 19.42 -4.60 53.51
C GLU A 423 18.90 -3.65 52.43
N ALA A 424 18.48 -2.43 52.79
CA ALA A 424 18.10 -1.41 51.81
C ALA A 424 19.22 -1.13 50.79
N VAL A 425 20.49 -1.07 51.24
CA VAL A 425 21.66 -0.89 50.36
C VAL A 425 21.91 -2.12 49.47
N LYS A 426 21.65 -3.34 49.94
CA LYS A 426 21.77 -4.56 49.11
C LYS A 426 20.70 -4.62 48.03
N ASP A 427 19.46 -4.29 48.38
CA ASP A 427 18.36 -4.23 47.41
C ASP A 427 18.62 -3.14 46.37
N THR A 428 19.14 -1.99 46.80
CA THR A 428 19.56 -0.91 45.89
C THR A 428 20.70 -1.37 44.96
N HIS A 429 21.69 -2.10 45.47
CA HIS A 429 22.75 -2.68 44.62
C HIS A 429 22.20 -3.69 43.61
N LYS A 430 21.25 -4.55 44.03
CA LYS A 430 20.61 -5.53 43.15
C LYS A 430 19.81 -4.84 42.06
N ALA A 431 19.03 -3.81 42.41
CA ALA A 431 18.28 -2.99 41.46
C ALA A 431 19.21 -2.26 40.47
N ALA A 432 20.32 -1.69 40.95
CA ALA A 432 21.32 -1.05 40.10
C ALA A 432 21.98 -2.05 39.14
N ALA A 433 22.28 -3.27 39.59
CA ALA A 433 22.80 -4.33 38.73
C ALA A 433 21.80 -4.76 37.65
N GLN A 434 20.51 -4.89 37.99
CA GLN A 434 19.45 -5.19 37.03
C GLN A 434 19.24 -4.06 36.00
N ALA A 435 19.27 -2.81 36.44
CA ALA A 435 19.19 -1.65 35.55
C ALA A 435 20.39 -1.61 34.58
N THR A 436 21.59 -1.97 35.06
CA THR A 436 22.78 -2.07 34.21
C THR A 436 22.63 -3.17 33.17
N LEU A 437 22.14 -4.36 33.56
CA LEU A 437 21.88 -5.45 32.61
C LEU A 437 20.81 -5.08 31.57
N ALA A 438 19.75 -4.39 31.97
CA ALA A 438 18.73 -3.91 31.03
C ALA A 438 19.31 -2.87 30.04
N ALA A 439 20.19 -1.98 30.49
CA ALA A 439 20.85 -1.03 29.59
C ALA A 439 21.77 -1.73 28.57
N ILE A 440 22.44 -2.81 28.97
CA ILE A 440 23.27 -3.63 28.07
C ILE A 440 22.38 -4.39 27.06
N GLU A 441 21.26 -4.96 27.50
CA GLU A 441 20.28 -5.63 26.62
C GLU A 441 19.71 -4.65 25.57
N ASN A 442 19.29 -3.45 25.98
CA ASN A 442 18.85 -2.42 25.05
C ASN A 442 19.97 -2.01 24.07
N ALA A 443 21.23 -1.98 24.52
CA ALA A 443 22.35 -1.69 23.64
C ALA A 443 22.61 -2.82 22.63
N GLN A 444 22.34 -4.08 23.00
CA GLN A 444 22.38 -5.24 22.10
C GLN A 444 21.26 -5.17 21.07
N GLU A 445 20.04 -4.82 21.47
CA GLU A 445 18.92 -4.62 20.52
C GLU A 445 19.19 -3.46 19.55
N LEU A 446 19.82 -2.38 20.01
CA LEU A 446 20.13 -1.22 19.18
C LEU A 446 21.30 -1.46 18.21
N ASN A 447 22.38 -2.09 18.68
CA ASN A 447 23.63 -2.20 17.91
C ASN A 447 23.87 -3.61 17.34
N GLY A 448 23.06 -4.60 17.72
CA GLY A 448 23.22 -5.99 17.32
C GLY A 448 24.25 -6.74 18.15
N PHE A 449 24.36 -8.03 17.86
CA PHE A 449 25.35 -8.96 18.42
C PHE A 449 25.60 -10.09 17.42
N GLN A 450 26.77 -10.72 17.50
CA GLN A 450 27.13 -11.89 16.69
C GLN A 450 27.43 -13.12 17.55
N GLU A 451 27.56 -14.28 16.92
CA GLU A 451 27.99 -15.50 17.61
C GLU A 451 29.34 -15.26 18.30
N GLY A 452 29.43 -15.58 19.59
CA GLY A 452 30.60 -15.32 20.41
C GLY A 452 30.57 -14.03 21.23
N ASP A 453 29.64 -13.11 20.96
CA ASP A 453 29.48 -11.88 21.77
C ASP A 453 28.89 -12.17 23.15
N GLN A 454 29.13 -11.29 24.12
CA GLN A 454 28.44 -11.36 25.41
C GLN A 454 27.05 -10.75 25.29
N ILE A 455 26.02 -11.58 25.47
CA ILE A 455 24.62 -11.18 25.45
C ILE A 455 23.99 -11.23 26.83
N VAL A 456 23.04 -10.35 27.08
CA VAL A 456 22.14 -10.43 28.23
C VAL A 456 20.98 -11.33 27.83
N VAL A 457 20.72 -12.34 28.65
CA VAL A 457 19.61 -13.27 28.42
C VAL A 457 18.71 -13.27 29.63
N THR A 458 17.43 -13.02 29.38
CA THR A 458 16.38 -13.14 30.38
C THR A 458 15.98 -14.61 30.52
N LYS A 459 16.08 -15.15 31.73
CA LYS A 459 15.63 -16.51 32.06
C LYS A 459 14.12 -16.54 32.33
N ASP A 460 13.56 -17.75 32.39
CA ASP A 460 12.14 -17.99 32.69
C ASP A 460 11.66 -17.40 34.03
N ASP A 461 12.55 -17.22 35.00
CA ASP A 461 12.26 -16.59 36.29
C ASP A 461 12.35 -15.05 36.28
N GLY A 462 12.54 -14.46 35.09
CA GLY A 462 12.73 -13.02 34.88
C GLY A 462 14.10 -12.50 35.28
N SER A 463 15.03 -13.35 35.74
CA SER A 463 16.39 -12.94 36.05
C SER A 463 17.23 -12.80 34.78
N LYS A 464 18.07 -11.76 34.74
CA LYS A 464 18.98 -11.50 33.62
C LYS A 464 20.36 -12.03 33.93
N VAL A 465 20.98 -12.71 32.98
CA VAL A 465 22.37 -13.18 33.08
C VAL A 465 23.15 -12.85 31.82
N ILE A 466 24.47 -12.67 31.97
CA ILE A 466 25.37 -12.51 30.84
C ILE A 466 25.92 -13.88 30.47
N ARG A 467 25.82 -14.24 29.19
CA ARG A 467 26.48 -15.42 28.62
C ARG A 467 26.94 -15.14 27.20
N THR A 468 27.74 -16.04 26.65
CA THR A 468 28.15 -15.98 25.24
C THR A 468 26.98 -16.33 24.32
N ALA A 469 26.79 -15.55 23.26
CA ALA A 469 25.82 -15.80 22.20
C ALA A 469 26.23 -17.03 21.39
N THR A 470 25.27 -17.91 21.18
CA THR A 470 25.38 -19.05 20.28
C THR A 470 24.83 -18.67 18.91
N LYS A 471 25.12 -19.48 17.90
CA LYS A 471 24.53 -19.33 16.57
C LYS A 471 22.99 -19.34 16.60
N GLU A 472 22.41 -20.18 17.44
CA GLU A 472 20.95 -20.28 17.63
C GLU A 472 20.35 -18.99 18.21
N ASP A 473 21.10 -18.27 19.07
CA ASP A 473 20.65 -16.98 19.61
C ASP A 473 20.58 -15.90 18.53
N VAL A 474 21.56 -15.89 17.61
CA VAL A 474 21.59 -14.95 16.49
C VAL A 474 20.45 -15.26 15.54
N GLU A 475 20.28 -16.53 15.14
CA GLU A 475 19.23 -16.96 14.20
C GLU A 475 17.80 -16.75 14.75
N ASN A 476 17.60 -16.91 16.06
CA ASN A 476 16.29 -16.72 16.69
C ASN A 476 15.98 -15.26 17.09
N ALA A 477 16.92 -14.32 16.93
CA ALA A 477 16.66 -12.91 17.20
C ALA A 477 15.84 -12.27 16.06
N ASP A 478 14.98 -11.31 16.39
CA ASP A 478 14.03 -10.66 15.45
C ASP A 478 14.67 -10.10 14.17
N PHE A 479 15.97 -9.76 14.20
CA PHE A 479 16.73 -9.24 13.07
C PHE A 479 18.04 -10.01 12.83
N GLU A 480 18.06 -11.31 13.14
CA GLU A 480 19.25 -12.16 12.97
C GLU A 480 20.51 -11.57 13.65
N GLY A 481 20.32 -10.90 14.80
CA GLY A 481 21.39 -10.23 15.54
C GLY A 481 21.93 -8.93 14.93
N MET A 482 21.38 -8.41 13.82
CA MET A 482 21.87 -7.17 13.17
C MET A 482 21.69 -5.91 14.02
N GLY A 483 20.64 -5.88 14.85
CA GLY A 483 20.28 -4.71 15.65
C GLY A 483 19.58 -3.61 14.84
N LEU A 484 18.80 -2.78 15.55
CA LEU A 484 17.93 -1.79 14.95
C LEU A 484 18.67 -0.75 14.09
N LYS A 485 19.88 -0.34 14.46
CA LYS A 485 20.65 0.65 13.67
C LYS A 485 20.99 0.15 12.27
N GLU A 486 21.47 -1.09 12.17
CA GLU A 486 21.88 -1.66 10.89
C GLU A 486 20.66 -1.97 10.02
N VAL A 487 19.58 -2.46 10.62
CA VAL A 487 18.29 -2.67 9.94
C VAL A 487 17.74 -1.37 9.37
N VAL A 488 17.77 -0.29 10.13
CA VAL A 488 17.32 1.03 9.66
C VAL A 488 18.20 1.53 8.51
N ALA A 489 19.52 1.37 8.60
CA ALA A 489 20.42 1.73 7.50
C ALA A 489 20.13 0.95 6.21
N ALA A 490 19.91 -0.37 6.31
CA ALA A 490 19.55 -1.20 5.17
C ALA A 490 18.18 -0.82 4.57
N HIS A 491 17.22 -0.45 5.42
CA HIS A 491 15.92 0.07 4.99
C HIS A 491 16.05 1.43 4.29
N ASP A 492 16.89 2.35 4.80
CA ASP A 492 17.14 3.64 4.16
C ASP A 492 17.75 3.46 2.76
N GLU A 493 18.73 2.58 2.59
CA GLU A 493 19.29 2.25 1.27
C GLU A 493 18.24 1.66 0.32
N THR A 494 17.38 0.77 0.84
CA THR A 494 16.28 0.17 0.07
C THR A 494 15.26 1.22 -0.35
N LEU A 495 14.94 2.16 0.54
CA LEU A 495 14.01 3.26 0.29
C LEU A 495 14.55 4.22 -0.77
N ASP A 496 15.85 4.55 -0.71
CA ASP A 496 16.52 5.35 -1.73
C ASP A 496 16.49 4.68 -3.11
N GLY A 497 16.74 3.36 -3.15
CA GLY A 497 16.62 2.56 -4.38
C GLY A 497 15.21 2.59 -4.96
N LEU A 498 14.19 2.42 -4.11
CA LEU A 498 12.78 2.49 -4.51
C LEU A 498 12.41 3.88 -5.04
N ASN A 499 12.84 4.94 -4.35
CA ASN A 499 12.57 6.32 -4.74
C ASN A 499 13.16 6.65 -6.12
N LYS A 500 14.37 6.16 -6.40
CA LYS A 500 14.99 6.27 -7.73
C LYS A 500 14.19 5.52 -8.80
N ALA A 501 13.79 4.27 -8.54
CA ALA A 501 12.99 3.48 -9.48
C ALA A 501 11.63 4.11 -9.78
N VAL A 502 10.95 4.66 -8.76
CA VAL A 502 9.68 5.39 -8.91
C VAL A 502 9.86 6.65 -9.77
N THR A 503 10.97 7.37 -9.57
CA THR A 503 11.31 8.56 -10.36
C THR A 503 11.53 8.19 -11.83
N GLU A 504 12.35 7.17 -12.10
CA GLU A 504 12.61 6.68 -13.46
C GLU A 504 11.31 6.20 -14.16
N ASN A 505 10.46 5.46 -13.43
CA ASN A 505 9.16 5.03 -13.94
C ASN A 505 8.22 6.21 -14.23
N SER A 506 8.24 7.25 -13.39
CA SER A 506 7.44 8.46 -13.61
C SER A 506 7.88 9.19 -14.88
N GLU A 507 9.18 9.31 -15.12
CA GLU A 507 9.71 9.87 -16.37
C GLU A 507 9.34 9.03 -17.60
N ALA A 508 9.41 7.70 -17.49
CA ALA A 508 9.02 6.78 -18.56
C ALA A 508 7.51 6.88 -18.88
N LEU A 509 6.67 7.06 -17.85
CA LEU A 509 5.24 7.26 -18.02
C LEU A 509 4.93 8.58 -18.73
N VAL A 510 5.64 9.66 -18.40
CA VAL A 510 5.53 10.95 -19.12
C VAL A 510 5.86 10.79 -20.60
N LYS A 511 6.94 10.06 -20.93
CA LYS A 511 7.31 9.76 -22.33
C LYS A 511 6.22 8.94 -23.03
N THR A 512 5.68 7.93 -22.35
CA THR A 512 4.58 7.10 -22.89
C THR A 512 3.33 7.92 -23.15
N ALA A 513 2.97 8.81 -22.22
CA ALA A 513 1.83 9.72 -22.38
C ALA A 513 2.02 10.66 -23.57
N ALA A 514 3.23 11.19 -23.80
CA ALA A 514 3.54 11.99 -24.98
C ALA A 514 3.31 11.20 -26.29
N VAL A 515 3.83 9.97 -26.38
CA VAL A 515 3.63 9.11 -27.55
C VAL A 515 2.15 8.79 -27.78
N VAL A 516 1.39 8.51 -26.73
CA VAL A 516 -0.06 8.25 -26.84
C VAL A 516 -0.80 9.48 -27.36
N ASN A 517 -0.43 10.67 -26.90
CA ASN A 517 -1.02 11.93 -27.41
C ASN A 517 -0.70 12.14 -28.89
N ASP A 518 0.53 11.87 -29.31
CA ASP A 518 0.94 11.97 -30.72
C ASP A 518 0.14 10.96 -31.59
N ILE A 519 0.05 9.70 -31.16
CA ILE A 519 -0.77 8.68 -31.85
C ILE A 519 -2.25 9.11 -31.91
N SER A 520 -2.78 9.69 -30.83
CA SER A 520 -4.17 10.19 -30.82
C SER A 520 -4.39 11.29 -31.85
N ALA A 521 -3.44 12.22 -31.97
CA ALA A 521 -3.47 13.26 -32.99
C ALA A 521 -3.45 12.66 -34.41
N ASP A 522 -2.56 11.69 -34.66
CA ASP A 522 -2.47 10.99 -35.94
C ASP A 522 -3.75 10.22 -36.29
N VAL A 523 -4.34 9.51 -35.32
CA VAL A 523 -5.62 8.79 -35.52
C VAL A 523 -6.75 9.75 -35.86
N ASN A 524 -6.83 10.90 -35.17
CA ASN A 524 -7.83 11.92 -35.46
C ASN A 524 -7.61 12.53 -36.85
N ALA A 525 -6.36 12.79 -37.25
CA ALA A 525 -6.02 13.26 -38.58
C ALA A 525 -6.38 12.23 -39.66
N ASN A 526 -6.07 10.95 -39.43
CA ASN A 526 -6.44 9.85 -40.33
C ASN A 526 -7.95 9.70 -40.45
N LYS A 527 -8.69 9.82 -39.35
CA LYS A 527 -10.16 9.80 -39.35
C LYS A 527 -10.73 10.93 -40.22
N ALA A 528 -10.23 12.15 -40.06
CA ALA A 528 -10.63 13.29 -40.89
C ALA A 528 -10.23 13.10 -42.37
N ALA A 529 -9.06 12.53 -42.63
CA ALA A 529 -8.60 12.21 -43.98
C ALA A 529 -9.47 11.12 -44.64
N ILE A 530 -9.89 10.08 -43.92
CA ILE A 530 -10.83 9.07 -44.41
C ILE A 530 -12.19 9.71 -44.71
N GLU A 531 -12.66 10.61 -43.87
CA GLU A 531 -13.93 11.31 -44.07
C GLU A 531 -13.93 12.23 -45.30
N THR A 532 -12.74 12.72 -45.71
CA THR A 532 -12.56 13.66 -46.83
C THR A 532 -12.01 13.03 -48.13
N LYS A 533 -11.26 11.92 -48.05
CA LYS A 533 -10.67 11.18 -49.18
C LYS A 533 -11.43 9.89 -49.54
N ALA A 534 -12.38 9.45 -48.73
CA ALA A 534 -13.40 8.59 -49.30
C ALA A 534 -14.12 9.45 -50.34
N ASP A 535 -13.83 9.18 -51.62
CA ASP A 535 -14.59 9.71 -52.75
C ASP A 535 -16.05 9.27 -52.59
N LYS A 536 -16.79 9.96 -51.72
CA LYS A 536 -18.24 9.86 -51.60
C LYS A 536 -18.86 10.06 -52.97
N THR A 537 -18.22 10.89 -53.80
CA THR A 537 -18.55 11.07 -55.21
C THR A 537 -18.45 9.78 -56.00
N ASP A 538 -17.36 9.02 -55.90
CA ASP A 538 -17.19 7.76 -56.64
C ASP A 538 -18.16 6.67 -56.17
N PHE A 539 -18.41 6.59 -54.86
CA PHE A 539 -19.39 5.64 -54.31
C PHE A 539 -20.84 6.02 -54.67
N GLU A 540 -21.18 7.31 -54.67
CA GLU A 540 -22.49 7.81 -55.12
C GLU A 540 -22.69 7.60 -56.62
N GLU A 541 -21.64 7.74 -57.43
CA GLU A 541 -21.68 7.50 -58.87
C GLU A 541 -21.82 6.00 -59.18
N LEU A 542 -21.09 5.13 -58.48
CA LEU A 542 -21.27 3.67 -58.54
C LEU A 542 -22.67 3.24 -58.09
N ALA A 543 -23.23 3.86 -57.06
CA ALA A 543 -24.60 3.58 -56.60
C ALA A 543 -25.64 3.96 -57.67
N LYS A 544 -25.48 5.14 -58.31
CA LYS A 544 -26.34 5.57 -59.43
C LYS A 544 -26.21 4.64 -60.63
N TYR A 545 -24.99 4.29 -61.02
CA TYR A 545 -24.74 3.34 -62.11
C TYR A 545 -25.40 1.98 -61.85
N THR A 546 -25.29 1.49 -60.61
CA THR A 546 -25.91 0.21 -60.20
C THR A 546 -27.44 0.28 -60.26
N ALA A 547 -28.05 1.38 -59.81
CA ALA A 547 -29.49 1.58 -59.91
C ALA A 547 -29.99 1.66 -61.37
N ASP A 548 -29.27 2.39 -62.23
CA ASP A 548 -29.58 2.51 -63.65
C ASP A 548 -29.47 1.17 -64.38
N MET A 549 -28.45 0.37 -64.06
CA MET A 549 -28.34 -1.00 -64.58
C MET A 549 -29.51 -1.88 -64.12
N GLY A 550 -29.90 -1.79 -62.84
CA GLY A 550 -31.05 -2.53 -62.31
C GLY A 550 -32.34 -2.22 -63.08
N LYS A 551 -32.59 -0.95 -63.38
CA LYS A 551 -33.73 -0.53 -64.20
C LYS A 551 -33.67 -1.10 -65.62
N LYS A 552 -32.51 -0.99 -66.29
CA LYS A 552 -32.32 -1.54 -67.65
C LYS A 552 -32.53 -3.06 -67.69
N VAL A 553 -32.09 -3.79 -66.67
CA VAL A 553 -32.29 -5.24 -66.57
C VAL A 553 -33.78 -5.57 -66.44
N ASN A 554 -34.53 -4.79 -65.66
CA ASN A 554 -35.98 -4.96 -65.54
C ASN A 554 -36.70 -4.64 -66.85
N ASP A 555 -36.36 -3.53 -67.52
CA ASP A 555 -36.94 -3.17 -68.81
C ASP A 555 -36.69 -4.28 -69.87
N ILE A 556 -35.49 -4.85 -69.89
CA ILE A 556 -35.16 -6.02 -70.73
C ILE A 556 -36.01 -7.24 -70.32
N GLY A 557 -36.23 -7.46 -69.03
CA GLY A 557 -37.08 -8.55 -68.52
C GLY A 557 -38.52 -8.45 -69.01
N ASP A 558 -39.10 -7.26 -68.94
CA ASP A 558 -40.47 -6.98 -69.42
C ASP A 558 -40.59 -7.19 -70.94
N GLU A 559 -39.62 -6.68 -71.71
CA GLU A 559 -39.62 -6.84 -73.18
C GLU A 559 -39.44 -8.31 -73.59
N VAL A 560 -38.62 -9.07 -72.87
CA VAL A 560 -38.47 -10.52 -73.07
C VAL A 560 -39.74 -11.27 -72.76
N THR A 561 -40.46 -10.88 -71.71
CA THR A 561 -41.75 -11.48 -71.34
C THR A 561 -42.80 -11.21 -72.43
N SER A 562 -42.89 -9.96 -72.89
CA SER A 562 -43.79 -9.57 -73.99
C SER A 562 -43.48 -10.32 -75.29
N LEU A 563 -42.20 -10.46 -75.64
CA LEU A 563 -41.78 -11.22 -76.81
C LEU A 563 -42.09 -12.72 -76.66
N SER A 564 -41.95 -13.28 -75.45
CA SER A 564 -42.31 -14.66 -75.14
C SER A 564 -43.81 -14.91 -75.32
N ASP A 565 -44.65 -14.01 -74.82
CA ASP A 565 -46.11 -14.10 -74.96
C ASP A 565 -46.55 -13.97 -76.43
N ALA A 566 -45.95 -13.03 -77.17
CA ALA A 566 -46.20 -12.84 -78.59
C ALA A 566 -45.79 -14.08 -79.40
N THR A 567 -44.63 -14.67 -79.09
CA THR A 567 -44.14 -15.90 -79.74
C THR A 567 -45.06 -17.07 -79.43
N THR A 568 -45.46 -17.23 -78.17
CA THR A 568 -46.40 -18.29 -77.73
C THR A 568 -47.73 -18.17 -78.48
N THR A 569 -48.25 -16.96 -78.61
CA THR A 569 -49.49 -16.68 -79.38
C THR A 569 -49.33 -17.00 -80.87
N ALA A 570 -48.19 -16.63 -81.47
CA ALA A 570 -47.91 -16.92 -82.88
C ALA A 570 -47.79 -18.41 -83.15
N VAL A 571 -47.12 -19.17 -82.27
CA VAL A 571 -47.01 -20.63 -82.36
C VAL A 571 -48.39 -21.28 -82.27
N ALA A 572 -49.24 -20.86 -81.32
CA ALA A 572 -50.60 -21.40 -81.20
C ALA A 572 -51.44 -21.19 -82.47
N ARG A 573 -51.30 -20.04 -83.15
CA ARG A 573 -51.96 -19.78 -84.44
C ARG A 573 -51.43 -20.69 -85.55
N ILE A 574 -50.12 -20.89 -85.62
CA ILE A 574 -49.51 -21.81 -86.59
C ILE A 574 -49.99 -23.23 -86.37
N ASP A 575 -50.09 -23.69 -85.11
CA ASP A 575 -50.62 -25.02 -84.79
C ASP A 575 -52.07 -25.17 -85.26
N GLU A 576 -52.91 -24.14 -85.07
CA GLU A 576 -54.29 -24.11 -85.56
C GLU A 576 -54.36 -24.17 -87.10
N ASP A 577 -53.51 -23.39 -87.78
CA ASP A 577 -53.41 -23.40 -89.25
C ASP A 577 -52.99 -24.78 -89.78
N ILE A 578 -52.03 -25.45 -89.14
CA ILE A 578 -51.60 -26.81 -89.49
C ILE A 578 -52.76 -27.81 -89.34
N VAL A 579 -53.52 -27.73 -88.25
CA VAL A 579 -54.70 -28.58 -88.03
C VAL A 579 -55.76 -28.33 -89.11
N ASN A 580 -56.03 -27.07 -89.45
CA ASN A 580 -56.98 -26.69 -90.49
C ASN A 580 -56.54 -27.19 -91.88
N LEU A 581 -55.27 -27.04 -92.23
CA LEU A 581 -54.70 -27.56 -93.49
C LEU A 581 -54.77 -29.09 -93.56
N LYS A 582 -54.49 -29.79 -92.46
CA LYS A 582 -54.62 -31.25 -92.39
C LYS A 582 -56.07 -31.70 -92.63
N LYS A 583 -57.04 -30.99 -92.06
CA LYS A 583 -58.47 -31.25 -92.28
C LYS A 583 -58.88 -30.98 -93.73
N ALA A 584 -58.43 -29.87 -94.32
CA ALA A 584 -58.67 -29.56 -95.72
C ALA A 584 -58.07 -30.62 -96.66
N GLY A 585 -56.86 -31.11 -96.36
CA GLY A 585 -56.22 -32.20 -97.09
C GLY A 585 -57.00 -33.52 -97.02
N LEU A 586 -57.54 -33.87 -95.85
CA LEU A 586 -58.44 -35.02 -95.69
C LEU A 586 -59.70 -34.87 -96.56
N THR A 587 -60.35 -33.70 -96.52
CA THR A 587 -61.53 -33.44 -97.36
C THR A 587 -61.21 -33.53 -98.86
N ALA A 588 -60.05 -33.03 -99.28
CA ALA A 588 -59.60 -33.15 -100.67
C ALA A 588 -59.34 -34.61 -101.07
N ALA A 589 -58.76 -35.42 -100.17
CA ALA A 589 -58.54 -36.84 -100.38
C ALA A 589 -59.87 -37.61 -100.51
N ASP A 590 -60.84 -37.33 -99.63
CA ASP A 590 -62.19 -37.92 -99.70
C ASP A 590 -62.89 -37.58 -101.04
N ALA A 591 -62.76 -36.34 -101.51
CA ALA A 591 -63.30 -35.92 -102.79
C ALA A 591 -62.63 -36.61 -103.99
N LEU A 592 -61.31 -36.81 -103.94
CA LEU A 592 -60.58 -37.56 -104.97
C LEU A 592 -60.98 -39.03 -105.00
N GLU A 593 -61.21 -39.64 -103.84
CA GLU A 593 -61.67 -41.03 -103.73
C GLU A 593 -63.11 -41.19 -104.25
N ALA A 594 -64.01 -40.23 -103.96
CA ALA A 594 -65.34 -40.19 -104.55
C ALA A 594 -65.28 -40.08 -106.09
N ASN A 595 -64.45 -39.16 -106.62
CA ASN A 595 -64.23 -39.04 -108.07
C ASN A 595 -63.67 -40.34 -108.67
N ARG A 596 -62.76 -41.03 -107.98
CA ARG A 596 -62.24 -42.34 -108.42
C ARG A 596 -63.35 -43.37 -108.51
N GLN A 597 -64.21 -43.44 -107.50
CA GLN A 597 -65.37 -44.35 -107.49
C GLN A 597 -66.36 -44.02 -108.63
N ASP A 598 -66.63 -42.74 -108.89
CA ASP A 598 -67.47 -42.32 -110.03
C ASP A 598 -66.83 -42.71 -111.38
N ILE A 599 -65.52 -42.57 -111.53
CA ILE A 599 -64.78 -43.02 -112.74
C ILE A 599 -64.90 -44.53 -112.90
N ASP A 600 -64.70 -45.30 -111.83
CA ASP A 600 -64.80 -46.76 -111.84
C ASP A 600 -66.24 -47.21 -112.19
N ALA A 601 -67.26 -46.54 -111.63
CA ALA A 601 -68.66 -46.77 -111.96
C ALA A 601 -68.99 -46.42 -113.42
N ASN A 602 -68.51 -45.27 -113.92
CA ASN A 602 -68.67 -44.87 -115.32
C ASN A 602 -67.98 -45.85 -116.26
N LYS A 603 -66.78 -46.32 -115.90
CA LYS A 603 -66.03 -47.34 -116.66
C LYS A 603 -66.79 -48.66 -116.71
N ALA A 604 -67.40 -49.10 -115.61
CA ALA A 604 -68.24 -50.29 -115.57
C ALA A 604 -69.51 -50.13 -116.44
N ALA A 605 -70.18 -48.97 -116.39
CA ALA A 605 -71.37 -48.68 -117.19
C ALA A 605 -71.07 -48.62 -118.70
N ILE A 606 -69.90 -48.11 -119.11
CA ILE A 606 -69.43 -48.19 -120.51
C ILE A 606 -69.22 -49.66 -120.92
N GLY A 607 -68.64 -50.47 -120.03
CA GLY A 607 -68.44 -51.90 -120.27
C GLY A 607 -69.73 -52.70 -120.48
N THR A 608 -70.85 -52.28 -119.88
CA THR A 608 -72.16 -52.94 -120.03
C THR A 608 -73.03 -52.37 -121.14
N LYS A 609 -72.89 -51.09 -121.50
CA LYS A 609 -73.53 -50.49 -122.70
C LYS A 609 -72.81 -50.86 -124.01
N ALA A 610 -71.61 -51.42 -123.92
CA ALA A 610 -70.89 -51.97 -125.07
C ALA A 610 -71.39 -53.37 -125.47
N ASP A 611 -72.71 -53.60 -125.42
CA ASP A 611 -73.30 -54.74 -126.10
C ASP A 611 -73.16 -54.51 -127.60
N LYS A 612 -72.33 -55.38 -128.21
CA LYS A 612 -72.03 -55.45 -129.64
C LYS A 612 -73.30 -55.48 -130.53
N ALA A 613 -74.45 -55.78 -129.94
CA ALA A 613 -75.75 -55.79 -130.61
C ALA A 613 -76.22 -54.39 -131.07
N ASP A 614 -75.90 -53.31 -130.35
CA ASP A 614 -76.40 -51.97 -130.69
C ASP A 614 -75.60 -51.29 -131.82
N PHE A 615 -74.33 -51.67 -132.01
CA PHE A 615 -73.51 -51.14 -133.11
C PHE A 615 -73.85 -51.77 -134.47
N GLU A 616 -74.36 -52.99 -134.50
CA GLU A 616 -74.75 -53.67 -135.76
C GLU A 616 -76.13 -53.19 -136.28
N GLU A 617 -76.96 -52.56 -135.45
CA GLU A 617 -78.23 -51.96 -135.89
C GLU A 617 -78.06 -50.51 -136.39
N LEU A 618 -77.12 -49.75 -135.84
CA LEU A 618 -76.78 -48.40 -136.32
C LEU A 618 -76.02 -48.39 -137.66
N ALA A 619 -75.39 -49.49 -138.06
CA ALA A 619 -74.76 -49.62 -139.38
C ALA A 619 -75.78 -49.91 -140.52
N LYS A 620 -77.08 -50.01 -140.22
CA LYS A 620 -78.15 -50.18 -141.21
C LYS A 620 -78.90 -48.88 -141.55
N TYR A 621 -78.52 -47.76 -140.93
CA TYR A 621 -78.87 -46.39 -141.34
C TYR A 621 -77.61 -45.67 -141.84
#